data_AF-A0A5C6SV15-F1
#
_entry.id   AF-A0A5C6SV15-F1
#
_cell.length_a   1.000
_cell.length_b   1.000
_cell.length_c   1.000
_cell.angle_alpha   90.00
_cell.angle_beta   90.00
_cell.angle_gamma   90.00
#
_symmetry.space_group_name_H-M   'P 1'
#
loop_
_entity.id
_entity.type
_entity.pdbx_description
1 polymer ?
#
loop_
_entity_poly.entity_id
_entity_poly.type
_entity_poly.pdbx_seq_one_letter_code
_entity_poly.pdbx_strand_id
1 'polypeptide(L)'
;MLEKELGVSSFEFSCRDILDRMHEEKLGHFDLEKVYGKPSSVLHSLEAFLGKIDFDRLPHYLYRGSMMASPSSTAAYLIDATRWDDEAEDYLRHVMRNGAGHGDGGIWGNFPTTHFECSWILATLLKGGFTVKQIDCDGLRGLSTIFADALRDENGVIGFAPHSADVDDTAKVFLALSLINQHSSPDIMVKVFEGKHHSTTFGSERDLSLSSNLHVILSLLNQPDLSQYHPQILNTTFFICLWWWDSDYCVKDKWNLSHLYPTILYFWEKLFISREVPSISVQPLKHTRFSLAEEGTNTRKYLLVVLDGFLWDLNSQYNDALGKTVLQGLQYDILRKVGVRAF
;
A
#
# COMPACT_ATOMS: atom_id res chain seq x y z
N MET A 1 -13.92 -15.50 -24.49
CA MET A 1 -13.11 -14.39 -25.03
C MET A 1 -11.73 -14.90 -25.44
N LEU A 2 -10.95 -15.50 -24.53
CA LEU A 2 -9.63 -16.07 -24.83
C LEU A 2 -9.62 -17.14 -25.95
N GLU A 3 -10.55 -18.10 -25.93
CA GLU A 3 -10.66 -19.14 -26.98
C GLU A 3 -10.90 -18.55 -28.38
N LYS A 4 -11.70 -17.47 -28.43
CA LYS A 4 -11.99 -16.73 -29.66
C LYS A 4 -10.75 -15.96 -30.15
N GLU A 5 -9.97 -15.38 -29.24
CA GLU A 5 -8.72 -14.68 -29.56
C GLU A 5 -7.61 -15.63 -30.00
N LEU A 6 -7.50 -16.78 -29.34
CA LEU A 6 -6.53 -17.82 -29.65
C LEU A 6 -6.93 -18.68 -30.85
N GLY A 7 -8.16 -18.53 -31.35
CA GLY A 7 -8.69 -19.34 -32.45
C GLY A 7 -8.80 -20.83 -32.11
N VAL A 8 -8.93 -21.18 -30.84
CA VAL A 8 -9.04 -22.56 -30.35
C VAL A 8 -10.47 -22.88 -29.94
N SER A 9 -10.89 -24.14 -30.12
CA SER A 9 -12.23 -24.59 -29.73
C SER A 9 -12.39 -24.74 -28.21
N SER A 10 -11.30 -24.97 -27.50
CA SER A 10 -11.25 -25.04 -26.04
C SER A 10 -9.86 -24.67 -25.53
N PHE A 11 -9.81 -23.93 -24.42
CA PHE A 11 -8.56 -23.62 -23.70
C PHE A 11 -8.53 -24.41 -22.38
N GLU A 12 -7.76 -25.50 -22.37
CA GLU A 12 -7.65 -26.41 -21.21
C GLU A 12 -6.33 -26.23 -20.45
N PHE A 13 -6.40 -26.22 -19.12
CA PHE A 13 -5.24 -26.20 -18.24
C PHE A 13 -5.56 -26.88 -16.91
N SER A 14 -4.54 -27.44 -16.24
CA SER A 14 -4.69 -28.38 -15.11
C SER A 14 -5.51 -27.89 -13.91
N CYS A 15 -5.79 -26.59 -13.80
CA CYS A 15 -6.52 -25.99 -12.68
C CYS A 15 -7.85 -25.34 -13.09
N ARG A 16 -8.32 -25.53 -14.33
CA ARG A 16 -9.54 -24.89 -14.85
C ARG A 16 -10.76 -25.13 -13.96
N ASP A 17 -11.10 -26.40 -13.70
CA ASP A 17 -12.26 -26.77 -12.87
C ASP A 17 -12.19 -26.22 -11.43
N ILE A 18 -10.98 -26.01 -10.91
CA ILE A 18 -10.79 -25.42 -9.58
C ILE A 18 -11.12 -23.93 -9.64
N LEU A 19 -10.60 -23.21 -10.63
CA LEU A 19 -10.85 -21.78 -10.79
C LEU A 19 -12.32 -21.48 -11.14
N ASP A 20 -12.95 -22.30 -11.97
CA ASP A 20 -14.35 -22.15 -12.34
C ASP A 20 -15.26 -22.32 -11.12
N ARG A 21 -15.04 -23.34 -10.29
CA ARG A 21 -15.76 -23.50 -9.02
C ARG A 21 -15.52 -22.33 -8.06
N MET A 22 -14.28 -21.87 -7.91
CA MET A 22 -13.97 -20.70 -7.06
C MET A 22 -14.66 -19.43 -7.57
N HIS A 23 -14.76 -19.26 -8.90
CA HIS A 23 -15.47 -18.15 -9.52
C HIS A 23 -16.97 -18.22 -9.25
N GLU A 24 -17.58 -19.38 -9.45
CA GLU A 24 -19.00 -19.64 -9.17
C GLU A 24 -19.34 -19.42 -7.70
N GLU A 25 -18.52 -19.93 -6.77
CA GLU A 25 -18.69 -19.71 -5.33
C GLU A 25 -18.59 -18.23 -4.95
N LYS A 26 -17.57 -17.51 -5.46
CA LYS A 26 -17.40 -16.08 -5.18
C LYS A 26 -18.56 -15.24 -5.72
N LEU A 27 -18.96 -15.48 -6.97
CA LEU A 27 -20.06 -14.74 -7.59
C LEU A 27 -21.42 -15.12 -7.00
N GLY A 28 -21.64 -16.38 -6.61
CA GLY A 28 -22.87 -16.83 -5.97
C GLY A 28 -23.14 -16.13 -4.62
N HIS A 29 -22.10 -15.61 -3.98
CA HIS A 29 -22.21 -14.81 -2.75
C HIS A 29 -22.17 -13.30 -2.97
N PHE A 30 -21.94 -12.85 -4.21
CA PHE A 30 -21.82 -11.43 -4.54
C PHE A 30 -23.10 -10.91 -5.19
N ASP A 31 -23.75 -9.97 -4.52
CA ASP A 31 -24.88 -9.25 -5.09
C ASP A 31 -24.37 -8.18 -6.06
N LEU A 32 -24.58 -8.41 -7.36
CA LEU A 32 -24.12 -7.53 -8.44
C LEU A 32 -24.70 -6.11 -8.33
N GLU A 33 -25.87 -5.92 -7.72
CA GLU A 33 -26.42 -4.58 -7.54
C GLU A 33 -25.58 -3.71 -6.59
N LYS A 34 -24.72 -4.33 -5.76
CA LYS A 34 -23.79 -3.58 -4.91
C LYS A 34 -22.77 -2.78 -5.70
N VAL A 35 -22.49 -3.16 -6.95
CA VAL A 35 -21.55 -2.42 -7.82
C VAL A 35 -22.05 -0.99 -8.07
N TYR A 36 -23.38 -0.78 -8.11
CA TYR A 36 -23.99 0.54 -8.33
C TYR A 36 -24.30 1.29 -7.02
N GLY A 37 -23.91 0.73 -5.88
CA GLY A 37 -24.22 1.28 -4.57
C GLY A 37 -23.21 2.33 -4.10
N LYS A 38 -22.65 2.11 -2.91
CA LYS A 38 -21.54 2.95 -2.43
C LYS A 38 -20.24 2.50 -3.10
N PRO A 39 -19.30 3.43 -3.36
CA PRO A 39 -17.97 3.08 -3.87
C PRO A 39 -17.33 1.99 -3.00
N SER A 40 -16.70 1.02 -3.66
CA SER A 40 -16.00 -0.09 -3.01
C SER A 40 -14.84 -0.57 -3.87
N SER A 41 -13.98 -1.42 -3.30
CA SER A 41 -12.81 -1.99 -4.00
C SER A 41 -13.17 -2.80 -5.26
N VAL A 42 -14.44 -3.16 -5.45
CA VAL A 42 -14.93 -3.82 -6.67
C VAL A 42 -14.72 -2.95 -7.91
N LEU A 43 -14.75 -1.62 -7.77
CA LEU A 43 -14.49 -0.69 -8.87
C LEU A 43 -13.07 -0.83 -9.46
N HIS A 44 -12.13 -1.45 -8.72
CA HIS A 44 -10.78 -1.70 -9.20
C HIS A 44 -10.67 -2.95 -10.09
N SER A 45 -11.73 -3.77 -10.18
CA SER A 45 -11.74 -5.06 -10.91
C SER A 45 -13.00 -5.25 -11.75
N LEU A 46 -13.48 -4.20 -12.44
CA LEU A 46 -14.72 -4.27 -13.22
C LEU A 46 -14.61 -5.22 -14.43
N GLU A 47 -13.41 -5.51 -14.91
CA GLU A 47 -13.18 -6.48 -16.00
C GLU A 47 -13.72 -7.89 -15.69
N ALA A 48 -13.85 -8.24 -14.40
CA ALA A 48 -14.45 -9.51 -13.97
C ALA A 48 -15.97 -9.59 -14.21
N PHE A 49 -16.63 -8.47 -14.52
CA PHE A 49 -18.08 -8.34 -14.64
C PHE A 49 -18.56 -7.97 -16.04
N LEU A 50 -17.69 -8.01 -17.05
CA LEU A 50 -18.07 -7.79 -18.46
C LEU A 50 -19.27 -8.67 -18.85
N GLY A 51 -20.32 -8.05 -19.42
CA GLY A 51 -21.57 -8.72 -19.78
C GLY A 51 -22.43 -9.23 -18.62
N LYS A 52 -22.08 -8.90 -17.36
CA LYS A 52 -22.86 -9.25 -16.16
C LYS A 52 -23.50 -8.04 -15.48
N ILE A 53 -23.00 -6.84 -15.75
CA ILE A 53 -23.49 -5.57 -15.21
C ILE A 53 -23.73 -4.56 -16.34
N ASP A 54 -24.45 -3.50 -16.03
CA ASP A 54 -24.75 -2.38 -16.91
C ASP A 54 -23.73 -1.25 -16.67
N PHE A 55 -22.72 -1.18 -17.53
CA PHE A 55 -21.65 -0.19 -17.42
C PHE A 55 -22.11 1.25 -17.65
N ASP A 56 -23.28 1.48 -18.29
CA ASP A 56 -23.83 2.83 -18.47
C ASP A 56 -24.28 3.47 -17.15
N ARG A 57 -24.43 2.66 -16.09
CA ARG A 57 -24.74 3.14 -14.74
C ARG A 57 -23.50 3.58 -13.97
N LEU A 58 -22.29 3.29 -14.42
CA LEU A 58 -21.04 3.54 -13.69
C LEU A 58 -20.30 4.88 -13.92
N PRO A 59 -20.64 5.76 -14.89
CA PRO A 59 -19.84 6.97 -15.14
C PRO A 59 -19.65 7.88 -13.91
N HIS A 60 -20.61 7.86 -12.98
CA HIS A 60 -20.54 8.65 -11.74
C HIS A 60 -19.44 8.21 -10.75
N TYR A 61 -18.80 7.07 -10.99
CA TYR A 61 -17.63 6.62 -10.22
C TYR A 61 -16.30 7.07 -10.83
N LEU A 62 -16.29 7.62 -12.05
CA LEU A 62 -15.06 8.08 -12.67
C LEU A 62 -14.45 9.20 -11.84
N TYR A 63 -13.14 9.10 -11.66
CA TYR A 63 -12.33 10.17 -11.11
C TYR A 63 -11.12 10.40 -12.00
N ARG A 64 -11.05 11.58 -12.62
CA ARG A 64 -10.01 11.95 -13.60
C ARG A 64 -9.86 10.88 -14.69
N GLY A 65 -11.00 10.43 -15.23
CA GLY A 65 -11.08 9.38 -16.23
C GLY A 65 -10.83 7.95 -15.74
N SER A 66 -10.51 7.72 -14.47
CA SER A 66 -10.21 6.37 -13.98
C SER A 66 -11.35 5.74 -13.19
N MET A 67 -11.53 4.42 -13.35
CA MET A 67 -12.29 3.58 -12.42
C MET A 67 -11.36 3.13 -11.30
N MET A 68 -11.40 3.83 -10.16
CA MET A 68 -10.59 3.55 -8.96
C MET A 68 -9.10 3.31 -9.28
N ALA A 69 -8.52 4.18 -10.13
CA ALA A 69 -7.12 4.11 -10.53
C ALA A 69 -6.68 2.74 -11.14
N SER A 70 -7.60 1.98 -11.74
CA SER A 70 -7.30 0.71 -12.43
C SER A 70 -7.39 0.87 -13.95
N PRO A 71 -6.28 0.73 -14.70
CA PRO A 71 -6.33 0.72 -16.15
C PRO A 71 -7.18 -0.42 -16.74
N SER A 72 -7.14 -1.64 -16.17
CA SER A 72 -7.95 -2.76 -16.66
C SER A 72 -9.44 -2.52 -16.45
N SER A 73 -9.82 -2.03 -15.27
CA SER A 73 -11.20 -1.71 -14.93
C SER A 73 -11.75 -0.58 -15.80
N THR A 74 -10.92 0.45 -16.04
CA THR A 74 -11.27 1.57 -16.91
C THR A 74 -11.42 1.14 -18.37
N ALA A 75 -10.55 0.24 -18.85
CA ALA A 75 -10.69 -0.35 -20.18
C ALA A 75 -11.97 -1.19 -20.29
N ALA A 76 -12.32 -1.96 -19.26
CA ALA A 76 -13.56 -2.73 -19.24
C ALA A 76 -14.79 -1.82 -19.35
N TYR A 77 -14.78 -0.69 -18.63
CA TYR A 77 -15.81 0.34 -18.75
C TYR A 77 -15.95 0.88 -20.17
N LEU A 78 -14.85 1.26 -20.83
CA LEU A 78 -14.90 1.73 -22.22
C LEU A 78 -15.38 0.68 -23.22
N ILE A 79 -15.07 -0.60 -22.98
CA ILE A 79 -15.45 -1.70 -23.88
C ILE A 79 -16.96 -1.98 -23.82
N ASP A 80 -17.56 -1.92 -22.63
CA ASP A 80 -18.95 -2.38 -22.41
C ASP A 80 -19.96 -1.23 -22.28
N ALA A 81 -19.51 0.02 -22.04
CA ALA A 81 -20.38 1.19 -22.06
C ALA A 81 -20.92 1.46 -23.48
N THR A 82 -22.19 1.85 -23.58
CA THR A 82 -22.82 2.14 -24.88
C THR A 82 -22.38 3.46 -25.47
N ARG A 83 -21.91 4.38 -24.63
CA ARG A 83 -21.34 5.66 -25.02
C ARG A 83 -19.85 5.69 -24.70
N TRP A 84 -19.06 6.03 -25.71
CA TRP A 84 -17.63 6.28 -25.55
C TRP A 84 -17.37 7.47 -24.62
N ASP A 85 -16.40 7.31 -23.72
CA ASP A 85 -16.04 8.29 -22.71
C ASP A 85 -14.62 8.80 -22.97
N ASP A 86 -14.52 10.02 -23.50
CA ASP A 86 -13.24 10.63 -23.89
C ASP A 86 -12.30 10.82 -22.69
N GLU A 87 -12.84 11.07 -21.48
CA GLU A 87 -12.02 11.28 -20.28
C GLU A 87 -11.37 9.95 -19.84
N ALA A 88 -12.10 8.85 -19.92
CA ALA A 88 -11.58 7.53 -19.63
C ALA A 88 -10.54 7.07 -20.66
N GLU A 89 -10.76 7.37 -21.94
CA GLU A 89 -9.76 7.13 -22.98
C GLU A 89 -8.48 7.95 -22.73
N ASP A 90 -8.63 9.25 -22.43
CA ASP A 90 -7.51 10.13 -22.13
C ASP A 90 -6.69 9.65 -20.93
N TYR A 91 -7.35 9.12 -19.89
CA TYR A 91 -6.67 8.46 -18.78
C TYR A 91 -5.83 7.27 -19.26
N LEU A 92 -6.38 6.34 -20.04
CA LEU A 92 -5.62 5.17 -20.54
C LEU A 92 -4.45 5.59 -21.45
N ARG A 93 -4.65 6.60 -22.31
CA ARG A 93 -3.59 7.18 -23.13
C ARG A 93 -2.51 7.82 -22.28
N HIS A 94 -2.89 8.47 -21.19
CA HIS A 94 -1.96 9.05 -20.23
C HIS A 94 -1.14 7.96 -19.53
N VAL A 95 -1.78 6.91 -19.03
CA VAL A 95 -1.10 5.77 -18.38
C VAL A 95 -0.11 5.10 -19.34
N MET A 96 -0.52 4.85 -20.59
CA MET A 96 0.34 4.24 -21.59
C MET A 96 1.58 5.10 -21.88
N ARG A 97 1.43 6.43 -21.93
CA ARG A 97 2.54 7.36 -22.24
C ARG A 97 3.45 7.64 -21.04
N ASN A 98 2.87 7.81 -19.85
CA ASN A 98 3.55 8.36 -18.68
C ASN A 98 3.66 7.39 -17.50
N GLY A 99 3.02 6.22 -17.57
CA GLY A 99 3.14 5.17 -16.56
C GLY A 99 4.49 4.45 -16.65
N ALA A 100 4.64 3.40 -15.83
CA ALA A 100 5.91 2.66 -15.68
C ALA A 100 6.45 2.02 -16.98
N GLY A 101 5.61 1.78 -17.99
CA GLY A 101 6.05 1.31 -19.31
C GLY A 101 6.67 2.41 -20.18
N HIS A 102 6.58 3.68 -19.80
CA HIS A 102 7.18 4.81 -20.53
C HIS A 102 6.88 4.81 -22.05
N GLY A 103 5.67 4.39 -22.45
CA GLY A 103 5.27 4.32 -23.86
C GLY A 103 5.66 3.05 -24.62
N ASP A 104 6.27 2.05 -23.97
CA ASP A 104 6.65 0.77 -24.59
C ASP A 104 5.47 -0.22 -24.76
N GLY A 105 4.30 0.14 -24.24
CA GLY A 105 3.09 -0.68 -24.23
C GLY A 105 2.82 -1.39 -22.89
N GLY A 106 3.76 -1.36 -21.95
CA GLY A 106 3.57 -1.82 -20.58
C GLY A 106 2.61 -0.93 -19.79
N ILE A 107 1.61 -1.55 -19.18
CA ILE A 107 0.61 -0.87 -18.34
C ILE A 107 0.63 -1.52 -16.97
N TRP A 108 0.82 -0.70 -15.94
CA TRP A 108 0.80 -1.17 -14.55
C TRP A 108 -0.64 -1.32 -14.05
N GLY A 109 -0.86 -2.18 -13.05
CA GLY A 109 -2.22 -2.52 -12.58
C GLY A 109 -2.95 -1.36 -11.87
N ASN A 110 -2.19 -0.40 -11.35
CA ASN A 110 -2.70 0.71 -10.55
C ASN A 110 -2.05 2.01 -11.04
N PHE A 111 -2.81 3.05 -11.35
CA PHE A 111 -2.24 4.35 -11.68
C PHE A 111 -3.22 5.50 -11.40
N PRO A 112 -2.82 6.57 -10.72
CA PRO A 112 -1.54 6.76 -10.03
C PRO A 112 -1.46 5.96 -8.70
N THR A 113 -0.30 5.99 -8.06
CA THR A 113 -0.02 5.44 -6.72
C THR A 113 0.66 6.47 -5.82
N THR A 114 0.40 7.75 -6.06
CA THR A 114 1.14 8.86 -5.47
C THR A 114 1.12 8.83 -3.95
N HIS A 115 -0.03 8.60 -3.31
CA HIS A 115 -0.11 8.60 -1.85
C HIS A 115 0.68 7.44 -1.25
N PHE A 116 0.54 6.25 -1.83
CA PHE A 116 1.29 5.05 -1.45
C PHE A 116 2.81 5.28 -1.56
N GLU A 117 3.29 5.66 -2.74
CA GLU A 117 4.73 5.84 -2.99
C GLU A 117 5.32 6.90 -2.07
N CYS A 118 4.67 8.07 -2.00
CA CYS A 118 5.15 9.20 -1.21
C CYS A 118 5.24 8.83 0.27
N SER A 119 4.20 8.20 0.82
CA SER A 119 4.13 7.90 2.24
C SER A 119 5.10 6.78 2.63
N TRP A 120 5.27 5.76 1.78
CA TRP A 120 6.26 4.71 2.00
C TRP A 120 7.68 5.25 1.90
N ILE A 121 8.00 6.10 0.93
CA ILE A 121 9.33 6.71 0.80
C ILE A 121 9.67 7.51 2.07
N LEU A 122 8.79 8.42 2.48
CA LEU A 122 9.06 9.30 3.62
C LEU A 122 9.18 8.51 4.92
N ALA A 123 8.23 7.60 5.19
CA ALA A 123 8.26 6.78 6.40
C ALA A 123 9.50 5.87 6.43
N THR A 124 9.89 5.29 5.29
CA THR A 124 11.06 4.41 5.20
C THR A 124 12.37 5.17 5.45
N LEU A 125 12.54 6.35 4.86
CA LEU A 125 13.72 7.18 5.10
C LEU A 125 13.85 7.55 6.59
N LEU A 126 12.78 8.03 7.21
CA LEU A 126 12.80 8.45 8.60
C LEU A 126 12.99 7.27 9.57
N LYS A 127 12.31 6.13 9.33
CA LYS A 127 12.54 4.90 10.12
C LYS A 127 13.92 4.27 9.85
N GLY A 128 14.50 4.51 8.68
CA GLY A 128 15.87 4.13 8.33
C GLY A 128 16.95 4.92 9.06
N GLY A 129 16.58 5.94 9.84
CA GLY A 129 17.49 6.73 10.68
C GLY A 129 17.92 8.06 10.07
N PHE A 130 17.33 8.48 8.94
CA PHE A 130 17.49 9.84 8.46
C PHE A 130 16.70 10.79 9.37
N THR A 131 17.31 11.91 9.73
CA THR A 131 16.64 12.98 10.48
C THR A 131 15.92 13.92 9.53
N VAL A 132 14.85 14.57 10.00
CA VAL A 132 14.13 15.62 9.25
C VAL A 132 15.10 16.66 8.68
N LYS A 133 16.07 17.11 9.48
CA LYS A 133 17.08 18.09 9.06
C LYS A 133 17.95 17.61 7.88
N GLN A 134 18.20 16.31 7.77
CA GLN A 134 19.03 15.75 6.68
C GLN A 134 18.29 15.65 5.36
N ILE A 135 16.95 15.64 5.39
CA ILE A 135 16.09 15.52 4.21
C ILE A 135 15.24 16.78 3.99
N ASP A 136 15.55 17.87 4.70
CA ASP A 136 14.84 19.15 4.57
C ASP A 136 15.13 19.79 3.21
N CYS A 137 14.16 19.71 2.31
CA CYS A 137 14.21 20.25 0.96
C CYS A 137 12.80 20.57 0.46
N ASP A 138 12.69 21.17 -0.73
CA ASP A 138 11.39 21.43 -1.36
C ASP A 138 10.59 20.15 -1.59
N GLY A 139 11.26 19.02 -1.83
CA GLY A 139 10.62 17.72 -1.95
C GLY A 139 9.89 17.32 -0.66
N LEU A 140 10.51 17.46 0.51
CA LEU A 140 9.87 17.16 1.79
C LEU A 140 8.62 18.02 2.03
N ARG A 141 8.71 19.32 1.72
CA ARG A 141 7.57 20.24 1.81
C ARG A 141 6.44 19.84 0.86
N GLY A 142 6.79 19.49 -0.38
CA GLY A 142 5.83 19.00 -1.38
C GLY A 142 5.11 17.74 -0.92
N LEU A 143 5.81 16.74 -0.39
CA LEU A 143 5.22 15.51 0.15
C LEU A 143 4.25 15.80 1.31
N SER A 144 4.69 16.64 2.25
CA SER A 144 3.86 17.11 3.37
C SER A 144 2.57 17.79 2.88
N THR A 145 2.66 18.66 1.88
CA THR A 145 1.50 19.31 1.26
C THR A 145 0.57 18.31 0.58
N ILE A 146 1.11 17.37 -0.19
CA ILE A 146 0.32 16.30 -0.84
C ILE A 146 -0.51 15.54 0.20
N PHE A 147 0.09 15.16 1.32
CA PHE A 147 -0.62 14.42 2.37
C PHE A 147 -1.68 15.26 3.08
N ALA A 148 -1.36 16.50 3.44
CA ALA A 148 -2.31 17.39 4.11
C ALA A 148 -3.50 17.72 3.21
N ASP A 149 -3.24 17.95 1.92
CA ASP A 149 -4.28 18.20 0.92
C ASP A 149 -5.14 16.95 0.70
N ALA A 150 -4.54 15.78 0.53
CA ALA A 150 -5.28 14.52 0.35
C ALA A 150 -6.19 14.21 1.55
N LEU A 151 -5.67 14.31 2.78
CA LEU A 151 -6.49 14.11 3.99
C LEU A 151 -7.63 15.13 4.09
N ARG A 152 -7.40 16.40 3.74
CA ARG A 152 -8.46 17.42 3.76
C ARG A 152 -9.52 17.12 2.71
N ASP A 153 -9.10 16.85 1.49
CA ASP A 153 -9.99 16.72 0.32
C ASP A 153 -10.79 15.41 0.36
N GLU A 154 -10.27 14.37 1.03
CA GLU A 154 -10.91 13.06 1.20
C GLU A 154 -11.52 12.83 2.60
N ASN A 155 -11.75 13.90 3.37
CA ASN A 155 -12.40 13.87 4.68
C ASN A 155 -11.69 13.00 5.74
N GLY A 156 -10.37 12.97 5.72
CA GLY A 156 -9.52 12.39 6.78
C GLY A 156 -9.13 10.93 6.59
N VAL A 157 -9.55 10.31 5.48
CA VAL A 157 -9.12 8.97 5.06
C VAL A 157 -8.77 9.00 3.58
N ILE A 158 -7.70 8.32 3.20
CA ILE A 158 -7.19 8.29 1.82
C ILE A 158 -6.84 6.85 1.45
N GLY A 159 -6.53 6.59 0.19
CA GLY A 159 -5.92 5.32 -0.22
C GLY A 159 -4.64 5.55 -1.03
N PHE A 160 -4.15 4.50 -1.68
CA PHE A 160 -2.99 4.58 -2.59
C PHE A 160 -3.12 5.69 -3.65
N ALA A 161 -4.36 6.02 -4.03
CA ALA A 161 -4.75 7.09 -4.92
C ALA A 161 -5.99 7.84 -4.38
N PRO A 162 -6.36 8.98 -4.97
CA PRO A 162 -7.62 9.63 -4.63
C PRO A 162 -8.84 8.73 -4.86
N HIS A 163 -9.83 8.81 -3.96
CA HIS A 163 -11.06 8.02 -3.97
C HIS A 163 -10.86 6.50 -3.81
N SER A 164 -9.70 6.06 -3.31
CA SER A 164 -9.40 4.65 -3.09
C SER A 164 -9.25 4.27 -1.62
N ALA A 165 -9.94 4.98 -0.72
CA ALA A 165 -9.68 4.97 0.72
C ALA A 165 -9.54 3.59 1.38
N ASP A 166 -8.42 3.41 2.09
CA ASP A 166 -8.10 2.21 2.87
C ASP A 166 -7.28 2.58 4.11
N VAL A 167 -7.28 1.69 5.10
CA VAL A 167 -6.59 1.95 6.38
C VAL A 167 -5.07 1.89 6.27
N ASP A 168 -4.53 1.15 5.29
CA ASP A 168 -3.09 0.90 5.15
C ASP A 168 -2.37 2.20 4.75
N ASP A 169 -2.81 2.79 3.65
CA ASP A 169 -2.31 4.06 3.12
C ASP A 169 -2.66 5.23 4.05
N THR A 170 -3.87 5.24 4.61
CA THR A 170 -4.26 6.27 5.60
C THR A 170 -3.33 6.26 6.81
N ALA A 171 -3.11 5.09 7.42
CA ALA A 171 -2.23 4.98 8.59
C ALA A 171 -0.79 5.34 8.25
N LYS A 172 -0.32 4.99 7.04
CA LYS A 172 1.02 5.35 6.56
C LYS A 172 1.21 6.84 6.38
N VAL A 173 0.22 7.54 5.85
CA VAL A 173 0.28 9.01 5.78
C VAL A 173 0.29 9.63 7.17
N PHE A 174 -0.55 9.16 8.11
CA PHE A 174 -0.50 9.64 9.50
C PHE A 174 0.88 9.40 10.13
N LEU A 175 1.46 8.22 9.92
CA LEU A 175 2.81 7.90 10.40
C LEU A 175 3.85 8.85 9.77
N ALA A 176 3.80 9.06 8.46
CA ALA A 176 4.74 9.91 7.74
C ALA A 176 4.68 11.37 8.22
N LEU A 177 3.47 11.91 8.42
CA LEU A 177 3.23 13.24 8.98
C LEU A 177 3.70 13.36 10.43
N SER A 178 3.44 12.36 11.27
CA SER A 178 3.93 12.36 12.66
C SER A 178 5.46 12.33 12.73
N LEU A 179 6.14 11.59 11.84
CA LEU A 179 7.61 11.51 11.82
C LEU A 179 8.29 12.83 11.44
N ILE A 180 7.55 13.77 10.83
CA ILE A 180 8.01 15.14 10.54
C ILE A 180 7.44 16.19 11.50
N ASN A 181 6.82 15.76 12.60
CA ASN A 181 6.16 16.60 13.61
C ASN A 181 4.99 17.44 13.08
N GLN A 182 4.27 16.93 12.07
CA GLN A 182 3.06 17.55 11.52
C GLN A 182 1.82 16.71 11.83
N HIS A 183 1.57 16.48 13.11
CA HIS A 183 0.49 15.59 13.55
C HIS A 183 -0.87 16.03 13.01
N SER A 184 -1.66 15.04 12.60
CA SER A 184 -3.07 15.18 12.21
C SER A 184 -3.87 14.13 12.96
N SER A 185 -5.12 14.45 13.32
CA SER A 185 -5.95 13.54 14.11
C SER A 185 -6.33 12.27 13.31
N PRO A 186 -6.05 11.06 13.82
CA PRO A 186 -6.48 9.79 13.23
C PRO A 186 -7.94 9.42 13.56
N ASP A 187 -8.74 10.32 14.16
CA ASP A 187 -10.09 9.99 14.64
C ASP A 187 -11.02 9.47 13.54
N ILE A 188 -10.93 10.03 12.32
CA ILE A 188 -11.75 9.55 11.20
C ILE A 188 -11.30 8.18 10.72
N MET A 189 -9.98 7.92 10.65
CA MET A 189 -9.44 6.60 10.33
C MET A 189 -9.95 5.55 11.32
N VAL A 190 -9.86 5.83 12.62
CA VAL A 190 -10.41 4.95 13.66
C VAL A 190 -11.90 4.73 13.44
N LYS A 191 -12.69 5.81 13.28
CA LYS A 191 -14.14 5.72 13.09
C LYS A 191 -14.55 4.90 11.86
N VAL A 192 -13.80 4.99 10.77
CA VAL A 192 -14.15 4.34 9.49
C VAL A 192 -13.74 2.87 9.46
N PHE A 193 -12.56 2.55 10.00
CA PHE A 193 -11.94 1.24 9.82
C PHE A 193 -11.89 0.37 11.10
N GLU A 194 -12.27 0.90 12.27
CA GLU A 194 -12.32 0.12 13.51
C GLU A 194 -13.35 -1.00 13.40
N GLY A 195 -12.85 -2.24 13.43
CA GLY A 195 -13.63 -3.45 13.60
C GLY A 195 -13.68 -3.89 15.06
N LYS A 196 -14.28 -5.06 15.31
CA LYS A 196 -14.49 -5.58 16.67
C LYS A 196 -13.18 -5.85 17.42
N HIS A 197 -12.15 -6.33 16.72
CA HIS A 197 -10.88 -6.78 17.30
C HIS A 197 -9.64 -6.32 16.53
N HIS A 198 -9.82 -5.67 15.38
CA HIS A 198 -8.77 -5.23 14.46
C HIS A 198 -9.34 -4.12 13.58
N SER A 199 -8.48 -3.43 12.83
CA SER A 199 -8.90 -2.53 11.76
C SER A 199 -9.07 -3.29 10.44
N THR A 200 -10.15 -3.02 9.71
CA THR A 200 -10.37 -3.57 8.37
C THR A 200 -9.62 -2.75 7.33
N THR A 201 -9.04 -3.37 6.28
CA THR A 201 -8.32 -2.61 5.25
C THR A 201 -9.28 -1.73 4.46
N PHE A 202 -10.37 -2.32 3.97
CA PHE A 202 -11.53 -1.59 3.46
C PHE A 202 -12.72 -1.79 4.42
N GLY A 203 -13.55 -0.76 4.61
CA GLY A 203 -14.58 -0.73 5.66
C GLY A 203 -15.59 -1.89 5.68
N SER A 204 -15.74 -2.66 4.60
CA SER A 204 -16.63 -3.83 4.50
C SER A 204 -15.92 -5.13 4.11
N GLU A 205 -14.60 -5.20 4.24
CA GLU A 205 -13.83 -6.37 3.85
C GLU A 205 -13.91 -7.52 4.88
N ARG A 206 -13.87 -8.77 4.39
CA ARG A 206 -13.83 -9.97 5.23
C ARG A 206 -12.40 -10.41 5.57
N ASP A 207 -11.49 -10.28 4.61
CA ASP A 207 -10.12 -10.78 4.73
C ASP A 207 -9.27 -9.79 5.51
N LEU A 208 -8.57 -10.32 6.52
CA LEU A 208 -7.77 -9.53 7.42
C LEU A 208 -6.39 -9.23 6.82
N SER A 209 -5.80 -8.09 7.19
CA SER A 209 -4.40 -7.77 6.86
C SER A 209 -3.61 -7.50 8.13
N LEU A 210 -2.49 -8.21 8.27
CA LEU A 210 -1.53 -7.94 9.32
C LEU A 210 -0.76 -6.65 9.05
N SER A 211 -0.35 -6.40 7.80
CA SER A 211 0.42 -5.20 7.44
C SER A 211 -0.38 -3.92 7.69
N SER A 212 -1.67 -3.89 7.33
CA SER A 212 -2.57 -2.77 7.64
C SER A 212 -2.66 -2.50 9.14
N ASN A 213 -2.84 -3.54 9.96
CA ASN A 213 -2.92 -3.37 11.41
C ASN A 213 -1.58 -2.95 12.04
N LEU A 214 -0.45 -3.41 11.48
CA LEU A 214 0.88 -2.95 11.86
C LEU A 214 1.09 -1.46 11.55
N HIS A 215 0.56 -0.96 10.43
CA HIS A 215 0.62 0.47 10.13
C HIS A 215 -0.30 1.30 11.02
N VAL A 216 -1.52 0.81 11.32
CA VAL A 216 -2.44 1.45 12.27
C VAL A 216 -1.79 1.61 13.65
N ILE A 217 -1.20 0.55 14.20
CA ILE A 217 -0.57 0.68 15.52
C ILE A 217 0.64 1.61 15.48
N LEU A 218 1.45 1.58 14.42
CA LEU A 218 2.57 2.50 14.26
C LEU A 218 2.10 3.96 14.17
N SER A 219 1.00 4.23 13.48
CA SER A 219 0.45 5.59 13.35
C SER A 219 -0.13 6.09 14.67
N LEU A 220 -0.86 5.25 15.41
CA LEU A 220 -1.43 5.58 16.72
C LEU A 220 -0.35 5.80 17.78
N LEU A 221 0.68 4.95 17.81
CA LEU A 221 1.81 5.10 18.73
C LEU A 221 2.65 6.36 18.45
N ASN A 222 2.52 6.97 17.27
CA ASN A 222 3.21 8.21 16.92
C ASN A 222 2.30 9.45 17.10
N GLN A 223 1.19 9.34 17.83
CA GLN A 223 0.33 10.47 18.20
C GLN A 223 0.79 11.13 19.50
N PRO A 224 0.60 12.45 19.66
CA PRO A 224 1.00 13.17 20.87
C PRO A 224 0.18 12.79 22.11
N ASP A 225 -1.11 12.46 21.94
CA ASP A 225 -1.98 11.97 23.03
C ASP A 225 -2.33 10.49 22.82
N LEU A 226 -1.45 9.62 23.32
CA LEU A 226 -1.64 8.17 23.27
C LEU A 226 -2.84 7.69 24.10
N SER A 227 -3.21 8.44 25.14
CA SER A 227 -4.24 8.00 26.09
C SER A 227 -5.63 7.92 25.45
N GLN A 228 -5.90 8.81 24.49
CA GLN A 228 -7.12 8.82 23.69
C GLN A 228 -7.33 7.52 22.89
N TYR A 229 -6.24 6.90 22.42
CA TYR A 229 -6.27 5.73 21.54
C TYR A 229 -5.91 4.42 22.25
N HIS A 230 -5.83 4.42 23.59
CA HIS A 230 -5.45 3.24 24.37
C HIS A 230 -6.30 1.99 24.05
N PRO A 231 -7.64 2.06 23.91
CA PRO A 231 -8.45 0.89 23.54
C PRO A 231 -8.06 0.32 22.17
N GLN A 232 -7.84 1.19 21.17
CA GLN A 232 -7.47 0.80 19.81
C GLN A 232 -6.06 0.20 19.77
N ILE A 233 -5.11 0.80 20.49
CA ILE A 233 -3.75 0.29 20.63
C ILE A 233 -3.79 -1.11 21.24
N LEU A 234 -4.49 -1.29 22.38
CA LEU A 234 -4.57 -2.59 23.05
C LEU A 234 -5.20 -3.67 22.16
N ASN A 235 -6.32 -3.35 21.50
CA ASN A 235 -7.00 -4.28 20.61
C ASN A 235 -6.11 -4.69 19.43
N THR A 236 -5.46 -3.71 18.80
CA THR A 236 -4.57 -3.95 17.64
C THR A 236 -3.33 -4.75 18.04
N THR A 237 -2.70 -4.43 19.18
CA THR A 237 -1.58 -5.21 19.73
C THR A 237 -1.99 -6.65 19.99
N PHE A 238 -3.17 -6.88 20.58
CA PHE A 238 -3.66 -8.22 20.86
C PHE A 238 -3.87 -9.02 19.57
N PHE A 239 -4.49 -8.41 18.55
CA PHE A 239 -4.64 -9.00 17.22
C PHE A 239 -3.28 -9.38 16.61
N ILE A 240 -2.32 -8.46 16.60
CA ILE A 240 -0.97 -8.70 16.05
C ILE A 240 -0.27 -9.84 16.81
N CYS A 241 -0.39 -9.89 18.13
CA CYS A 241 0.20 -10.95 18.96
C CYS A 241 -0.39 -12.32 18.65
N LEU A 242 -1.72 -12.41 18.51
CA LEU A 242 -2.39 -13.65 18.14
C LEU A 242 -1.99 -14.09 16.73
N TRP A 243 -1.98 -13.17 15.76
CA TRP A 243 -1.55 -13.49 14.39
C TRP A 243 -0.13 -14.03 14.35
N TRP A 244 0.79 -13.41 15.10
CA TRP A 244 2.16 -13.88 15.20
C TRP A 244 2.23 -15.28 15.83
N TRP A 245 1.48 -15.49 16.92
CA TRP A 245 1.44 -16.76 17.64
C TRP A 245 0.97 -17.92 16.76
N ASP A 246 -0.07 -17.67 15.95
CA ASP A 246 -0.69 -18.67 15.08
C ASP A 246 0.03 -18.86 13.73
N SER A 247 1.07 -18.06 13.44
CA SER A 247 1.73 -18.04 12.12
C SER A 247 2.75 -19.16 11.87
N ASP A 248 3.02 -20.03 12.85
CA ASP A 248 4.07 -21.07 12.77
C ASP A 248 5.40 -20.53 12.19
N TYR A 249 5.79 -19.33 12.62
CA TYR A 249 7.01 -18.61 12.19
C TYR A 249 7.05 -18.15 10.72
N CYS A 250 5.96 -18.31 9.96
CA CYS A 250 5.83 -17.81 8.59
C CYS A 250 4.69 -16.79 8.51
N VAL A 251 5.00 -15.55 8.87
CA VAL A 251 4.03 -14.46 8.83
C VAL A 251 3.72 -14.08 7.39
N LYS A 252 2.46 -14.29 6.99
CA LYS A 252 1.96 -13.91 5.67
C LYS A 252 1.00 -12.73 5.78
N ASP A 253 0.96 -11.95 4.72
CA ASP A 253 -0.01 -10.88 4.54
C ASP A 253 -0.53 -10.93 3.10
N LYS A 254 -1.81 -10.60 2.90
CA LYS A 254 -2.44 -10.71 1.58
C LYS A 254 -1.92 -9.69 0.57
N TRP A 255 -1.32 -8.59 1.02
CA TRP A 255 -0.81 -7.53 0.16
C TRP A 255 0.66 -7.70 -0.22
N ASN A 256 1.37 -8.69 0.33
CA ASN A 256 2.77 -8.91 0.01
C ASN A 256 3.15 -10.40 -0.01
N LEU A 257 3.75 -10.85 -1.10
CA LEU A 257 4.19 -12.24 -1.27
C LEU A 257 5.35 -12.61 -0.32
N SER A 258 6.15 -11.63 0.10
CA SER A 258 7.30 -11.85 0.97
C SER A 258 6.88 -11.80 2.43
N HIS A 259 7.08 -12.92 3.14
CA HIS A 259 6.92 -12.98 4.60
C HIS A 259 7.84 -11.99 5.35
N LEU A 260 8.93 -11.53 4.71
CA LEU A 260 9.87 -10.59 5.32
C LEU A 260 9.26 -9.20 5.53
N TYR A 261 8.32 -8.80 4.66
CA TYR A 261 7.67 -7.50 4.75
C TYR A 261 6.90 -7.30 6.07
N PRO A 262 5.90 -8.13 6.41
CA PRO A 262 5.21 -8.00 7.69
C PRO A 262 6.12 -8.31 8.88
N THR A 263 7.15 -9.14 8.72
CA THR A 263 8.13 -9.43 9.77
C THR A 263 8.93 -8.20 10.18
N ILE A 264 9.43 -7.40 9.23
CA ILE A 264 10.18 -6.16 9.53
C ILE A 264 9.29 -5.14 10.24
N LEU A 265 8.05 -4.97 9.76
CA LEU A 265 7.07 -4.06 10.36
C LEU A 265 6.78 -4.43 11.82
N TYR A 266 6.63 -5.71 12.12
CA TYR A 266 6.47 -6.21 13.50
C TYR A 266 7.65 -5.85 14.40
N PHE A 267 8.88 -6.00 13.92
CA PHE A 267 10.07 -5.62 14.70
C PHE A 267 10.16 -4.11 14.95
N TRP A 268 9.71 -3.29 14.00
CA TRP A 268 9.67 -1.83 14.17
C TRP A 268 8.65 -1.42 15.24
N GLU A 269 7.48 -2.05 15.27
CA GLU A 269 6.47 -1.84 16.31
C GLU A 269 7.01 -2.21 17.70
N LYS A 270 7.62 -3.40 17.82
CA LYS A 270 8.22 -3.89 19.07
C LYS A 270 9.22 -2.92 19.67
N LEU A 271 10.13 -2.41 18.83
CA LEU A 271 11.13 -1.45 19.27
C LEU A 271 10.48 -0.18 19.81
N PHE A 272 9.37 0.25 19.21
CA PHE A 272 8.65 1.45 19.60
C PHE A 272 7.87 1.25 20.92
N ILE A 273 7.10 0.17 21.05
CA ILE A 273 6.37 -0.14 22.30
C ILE A 273 7.33 -0.28 23.48
N SER A 274 8.46 -0.97 23.29
CA SER A 274 9.44 -1.14 24.37
C SER A 274 10.06 0.17 24.86
N ARG A 275 10.03 1.24 24.05
CA ARG A 275 10.53 2.56 24.40
C ARG A 275 9.46 3.45 25.04
N GLU A 276 8.27 3.49 24.45
CA GLU A 276 7.22 4.45 24.81
C GLU A 276 6.22 3.90 25.85
N VAL A 277 6.07 2.58 25.96
CA VAL A 277 5.16 1.95 26.93
C VAL A 277 5.91 0.85 27.71
N PRO A 278 6.80 1.20 28.66
CA PRO A 278 7.64 0.23 29.37
C PRO A 278 6.86 -0.83 30.16
N SER A 279 5.59 -0.56 30.49
CA SER A 279 4.69 -1.49 31.17
C SER A 279 4.22 -2.65 30.28
N ILE A 280 4.32 -2.51 28.95
CA ILE A 280 3.99 -3.57 27.98
C ILE A 280 5.30 -4.27 27.57
N SER A 281 5.68 -5.29 28.33
CA SER A 281 6.84 -6.15 28.02
C SER A 281 6.41 -7.32 27.14
N VAL A 282 6.71 -7.26 25.84
CA VAL A 282 6.43 -8.37 24.90
C VAL A 282 7.70 -9.21 24.71
N GLN A 283 7.99 -10.14 25.62
CA GLN A 283 9.14 -11.05 25.48
C GLN A 283 8.88 -12.14 24.44
N PRO A 284 9.76 -12.32 23.43
CA PRO A 284 9.74 -13.52 22.59
C PRO A 284 10.18 -14.74 23.41
N LEU A 285 9.48 -15.87 23.25
CA LEU A 285 9.98 -17.17 23.70
C LEU A 285 11.26 -17.52 22.92
N LYS A 286 12.24 -18.09 23.65
CA LYS A 286 13.64 -18.40 23.27
C LYS A 286 13.89 -19.19 21.97
N HIS A 287 12.87 -19.52 21.18
CA HIS A 287 12.98 -20.45 20.06
C HIS A 287 13.05 -19.80 18.66
N THR A 288 13.03 -18.47 18.56
CA THR A 288 13.42 -17.76 17.32
C THR A 288 14.94 -17.76 17.15
N ARG A 289 15.55 -18.94 17.01
CA ARG A 289 16.89 -19.05 16.40
C ARG A 289 16.73 -18.79 14.90
N PHE A 290 16.62 -17.52 14.50
CA PHE A 290 17.34 -17.14 13.31
C PHE A 290 18.81 -17.36 13.65
N SER A 291 19.52 -18.15 12.84
CA SER A 291 20.98 -18.24 12.87
C SER A 291 21.56 -16.88 12.51
N LEU A 292 21.43 -15.91 13.41
CA LEU A 292 22.13 -14.64 13.44
C LEU A 292 23.46 -14.95 14.13
N ALA A 293 24.40 -15.48 13.34
CA ALA A 293 25.77 -15.62 13.77
C ALA A 293 26.37 -14.23 13.96
N GLU A 294 26.81 -14.00 15.19
CA GLU A 294 27.80 -13.02 15.66
C GLU A 294 27.38 -11.55 15.75
N GLU A 295 27.05 -11.21 17.00
CA GLU A 295 27.36 -9.99 17.75
C GLU A 295 27.84 -8.75 16.97
N GLY A 296 26.99 -7.73 17.03
CA GLY A 296 27.43 -6.33 17.12
C GLY A 296 28.03 -5.74 15.86
N THR A 297 27.19 -5.33 14.89
CA THR A 297 27.38 -4.14 14.00
C THR A 297 26.45 -4.14 12.77
N ASN A 298 25.61 -5.17 12.55
CA ASN A 298 25.00 -5.37 11.22
C ASN A 298 23.71 -4.60 10.88
N THR A 299 23.13 -3.76 11.74
CA THR A 299 21.94 -2.95 11.35
C THR A 299 22.22 -2.07 10.11
N ARG A 300 23.48 -1.61 9.94
CA ARG A 300 23.93 -0.89 8.74
C ARG A 300 23.95 -1.76 7.47
N LYS A 301 24.33 -3.04 7.56
CA LYS A 301 24.38 -3.93 6.38
C LYS A 301 22.98 -4.30 5.89
N TYR A 302 22.02 -4.48 6.80
CA TYR A 302 20.63 -4.78 6.41
C TYR A 302 19.93 -3.57 5.78
N LEU A 303 20.19 -2.36 6.29
CA LEU A 303 19.70 -1.12 5.66
C LEU A 303 20.32 -0.92 4.27
N LEU A 304 21.61 -1.25 4.08
CA LEU A 304 22.30 -1.16 2.80
C LEU A 304 21.73 -2.14 1.76
N VAL A 305 21.37 -3.37 2.12
CA VAL A 305 20.79 -4.35 1.17
C VAL A 305 19.38 -3.94 0.74
N VAL A 306 18.56 -3.43 1.67
CA VAL A 306 17.21 -2.95 1.37
C VAL A 306 17.26 -1.64 0.57
N LEU A 307 18.18 -0.72 0.90
CA LEU A 307 18.41 0.50 0.14
C LEU A 307 19.00 0.24 -1.26
N ASP A 308 19.94 -0.69 -1.42
CA ASP A 308 20.48 -1.05 -2.75
C ASP A 308 19.41 -1.69 -3.63
N GLY A 309 18.58 -2.58 -3.09
CA GLY A 309 17.46 -3.16 -3.83
C GLY A 309 16.43 -2.10 -4.26
N PHE A 310 16.08 -1.19 -3.35
CA PHE A 310 15.13 -0.11 -3.60
C PHE A 310 15.68 0.96 -4.57
N LEU A 311 16.96 1.32 -4.45
CA LEU A 311 17.63 2.28 -5.34
C LEU A 311 17.95 1.70 -6.72
N TRP A 312 18.20 0.39 -6.82
CA TRP A 312 18.35 -0.30 -8.10
C TRP A 312 17.01 -0.32 -8.87
N ASP A 313 15.90 -0.57 -8.18
CA ASP A 313 14.55 -0.46 -8.75
C ASP A 313 14.20 0.98 -9.15
N LEU A 314 14.56 1.98 -8.34
CA LEU A 314 14.36 3.40 -8.70
C LEU A 314 15.23 3.84 -9.89
N ASN A 315 16.48 3.36 -9.99
CA ASN A 315 17.38 3.72 -11.09
C ASN A 315 17.04 3.00 -12.41
N SER A 316 16.39 1.83 -12.34
CA SER A 316 15.86 1.14 -13.52
C SER A 316 14.59 1.80 -14.07
N GLN A 317 13.87 2.56 -13.25
CA GLN A 317 12.58 3.19 -13.56
C GLN A 317 12.65 4.67 -13.99
N TYR A 318 13.79 5.37 -13.86
CA TYR A 318 13.89 6.80 -14.18
C TYR A 318 15.08 7.11 -15.10
N ASN A 319 14.83 7.28 -16.41
CA ASN A 319 15.87 7.51 -17.41
C ASN A 319 16.13 9.00 -17.75
N ASP A 320 15.41 9.93 -17.14
CA ASP A 320 15.53 11.36 -17.46
C ASP A 320 16.63 12.06 -16.64
N ALA A 321 17.29 13.04 -17.26
CA ALA A 321 18.52 13.67 -16.73
C ALA A 321 18.35 14.30 -15.34
N LEU A 322 17.14 14.76 -15.00
CA LEU A 322 16.80 15.34 -13.69
C LEU A 322 16.66 14.25 -12.61
N GLY A 323 16.02 13.12 -12.93
CA GLY A 323 15.86 11.97 -12.04
C GLY A 323 17.19 11.29 -11.71
N LYS A 324 18.07 11.12 -12.72
CA LYS A 324 19.44 10.62 -12.50
C LYS A 324 20.25 11.56 -11.61
N THR A 325 20.15 12.87 -11.78
CA THR A 325 20.93 13.83 -10.97
C THR A 325 20.49 13.84 -9.50
N VAL A 326 19.18 13.75 -9.24
CA VAL A 326 18.63 13.69 -7.88
C VAL A 326 18.96 12.35 -7.22
N LEU A 327 18.79 11.22 -7.93
CA LEU A 327 19.08 9.88 -7.40
C LEU A 327 20.59 9.66 -7.22
N GLN A 328 21.45 10.15 -8.11
CA GLN A 328 22.92 10.09 -7.95
C GLN A 328 23.40 10.99 -6.81
N GLY A 329 22.79 12.17 -6.62
CA GLY A 329 23.07 13.03 -5.48
C GLY A 329 22.68 12.37 -4.15
N LEU A 330 21.49 11.76 -4.09
CA LEU A 330 21.02 11.01 -2.93
C LEU A 330 21.91 9.81 -2.64
N GLN A 331 22.24 9.00 -3.66
CA GLN A 331 23.10 7.83 -3.54
C GLN A 331 24.52 8.20 -3.08
N TYR A 332 25.12 9.25 -3.63
CA TYR A 332 26.45 9.73 -3.25
C TYR A 332 26.50 10.24 -1.81
N ASP A 333 25.51 11.02 -1.38
CA ASP A 333 25.43 11.55 -0.03
C ASP A 333 25.14 10.47 1.01
N ILE A 334 24.34 9.46 0.64
CA ILE A 334 24.10 8.28 1.48
C ILE A 334 25.40 7.50 1.64
N LEU A 335 26.06 7.09 0.56
CA LEU A 335 27.31 6.30 0.60
C LEU A 335 28.44 7.01 1.36
N ARG A 336 28.59 8.33 1.18
CA ARG A 336 29.57 9.15 1.91
C ARG A 336 29.30 9.21 3.41
N LYS A 337 28.03 9.30 3.83
CA LYS A 337 27.63 9.36 5.24
C LYS A 337 27.68 8.01 5.95
N VAL A 338 27.56 6.89 5.22
CA VAL A 338 27.70 5.53 5.80
C VAL A 338 29.17 5.09 5.92
N GLY A 339 30.12 5.86 5.36
CA GLY A 339 31.57 5.63 5.52
C GLY A 339 32.17 4.66 4.50
N VAL A 340 31.49 4.41 3.37
CA VAL A 340 32.01 3.61 2.27
C VAL A 340 32.76 4.54 1.31
N ARG A 341 34.06 4.32 1.08
CA ARG A 341 34.77 5.00 -0.01
C ARG A 341 34.27 4.41 -1.33
N ALA A 342 33.75 5.25 -2.21
CA ALA A 342 33.46 4.86 -3.60
C ALA A 342 34.75 4.36 -4.26
N PHE A 343 34.67 3.24 -4.97
CA PHE A 343 35.74 2.77 -5.86
C PHE A 343 35.75 3.56 -7.16
#